data_AF-A0A962X4D2-F1
#
_entry.id   AF-A0A962X4D2-F1
#
_cell.length_a   1.000
_cell.length_b   1.000
_cell.length_c   1.000
_cell.angle_alpha   90.00
_cell.angle_beta   90.00
_cell.angle_gamma   90.00
#
_symmetry.space_group_name_H-M   'P 1'
#
loop_
_entity.id
_entity.type
_entity.pdbx_description
1 polymer ?
#
loop_
_entity_poly.entity_id
_entity_poly.type
_entity_poly.pdbx_seq_one_letter_code
_entity_poly.pdbx_strand_id
1 'polypeptide(L)' 'MKRRRYSNELKARIALEEIKGQKTAAELASEFEVHVSQINIWKKRALEALPKDWPR' A
#
# COMPACT_ATOMS: atom_id res chain seq x y z
N MET A 1 -18.39 -7.13 -14.55
CA MET A 1 -17.48 -6.27 -13.78
C MET A 1 -16.15 -6.98 -13.58
N LYS A 2 -15.10 -6.62 -14.33
CA LYS A 2 -13.76 -7.18 -14.16
C LYS A 2 -13.20 -6.68 -12.83
N ARG A 3 -13.19 -7.51 -11.79
CA ARG A 3 -12.38 -7.25 -10.59
C ARG A 3 -10.93 -7.13 -11.07
N ARG A 4 -10.40 -5.91 -11.18
CA ARG A 4 -8.94 -5.67 -11.24
C ARG A 4 -8.38 -6.31 -9.98
N ARG A 5 -7.94 -7.57 -10.09
CA ARG A 5 -7.30 -8.30 -8.99
C ARG A 5 -5.91 -7.71 -8.89
N TYR A 6 -5.74 -6.73 -8.00
CA TYR A 6 -4.42 -6.31 -7.59
C TYR A 6 -3.74 -7.50 -6.95
N SER A 7 -2.66 -7.99 -7.57
CA SER A 7 -1.85 -9.09 -7.05
C SER A 7 -1.35 -8.74 -5.66
N ASN A 8 -1.23 -9.74 -4.80
CA ASN A 8 -0.73 -9.53 -3.42
C ASN A 8 0.64 -8.85 -3.42
N GLU A 9 1.45 -9.13 -4.44
CA GLU A 9 2.75 -8.48 -4.70
C GLU A 9 2.63 -6.97 -4.90
N LEU A 10 1.62 -6.51 -5.64
CA LEU A 10 1.39 -5.09 -5.92
C LEU A 10 0.93 -4.34 -4.67
N LYS A 11 0.08 -4.97 -3.86
CA LYS A 11 -0.34 -4.43 -2.55
C LYS A 11 0.83 -4.34 -1.58
N ALA A 12 1.66 -5.38 -1.53
CA ALA A 12 2.85 -5.42 -0.68
C ALA A 12 3.86 -4.36 -1.11
N ARG A 13 4.07 -4.18 -2.42
CA ARG A 13 4.99 -3.16 -2.95
C ARG A 13 4.52 -1.75 -2.65
N ILE A 14 3.26 -1.44 -2.89
CA ILE A 14 2.65 -0.15 -2.55
C ILE A 14 2.73 0.12 -1.05
N ALA A 15 2.36 -0.86 -0.22
CA ALA A 15 2.45 -0.71 1.23
C ALA A 15 3.90 -0.49 1.69
N LEU A 16 4.87 -1.20 1.11
CA LEU A 16 6.30 -1.02 1.39
C LEU A 16 6.83 0.35 0.95
N GLU A 17 6.47 0.82 -0.24
CA GLU A 17 6.88 2.15 -0.74
C GLU A 17 6.32 3.27 0.14
N GLU A 18 5.06 3.12 0.58
CA GLU A 18 4.39 4.07 1.46
C GLU A 18 4.95 4.03 2.90
N ILE A 19 5.23 2.83 3.44
CA ILE A 19 5.85 2.64 4.77
C ILE A 19 7.30 3.14 4.78
N LYS A 20 8.05 2.93 3.70
CA LYS A 20 9.41 3.47 3.55
C LYS A 20 9.43 4.99 3.32
N GLY A 21 8.27 5.61 3.09
CA GLY A 21 8.19 7.03 2.75
C GLY A 21 8.85 7.40 1.42
N GLN A 22 9.07 6.42 0.53
CA GLN A 22 9.70 6.66 -0.78
C GLN A 22 8.74 7.31 -1.77
N LYS A 23 7.46 6.99 -1.69
CA LYS A 23 6.39 7.59 -2.50
C LYS A 23 5.16 7.84 -1.66
N THR A 24 4.47 8.93 -1.96
CA THR A 24 3.21 9.25 -1.28
C THR A 24 2.07 8.38 -1.81
N ALA A 25 1.04 8.16 -0.99
CA ALA A 25 -0.15 7.42 -1.40
C ALA A 25 -0.84 8.03 -2.64
N ALA A 26 -0.71 9.34 -2.86
CA ALA A 26 -1.22 10.03 -4.04
C ALA A 26 -0.44 9.66 -5.32
N GLU A 27 0.88 9.58 -5.23
CA GLU A 27 1.72 9.18 -6.36
C GLU A 27 1.53 7.71 -6.71
N LEU A 28 1.52 6.83 -5.70
CA LEU A 28 1.23 5.42 -5.87
C LEU A 28 -0.19 5.20 -6.43
N ALA A 29 -1.15 6.04 -6.05
CA ALA A 29 -2.50 5.99 -6.59
C ALA A 29 -2.53 6.30 -8.09
N SER A 30 -1.77 7.32 -8.52
CA SER A 30 -1.66 7.68 -9.93
C SER A 30 -0.86 6.65 -10.73
N GLU A 31 0.24 6.15 -10.18
CA GLU A 31 1.16 5.24 -10.87
C GLU A 31 0.60 3.83 -11.03
N PHE A 32 -0.10 3.32 -10.01
CA PHE A 32 -0.67 1.98 -10.03
C PHE A 32 -2.17 1.97 -10.39
N GLU A 33 -2.75 3.13 -10.76
CA GLU A 33 -4.18 3.35 -10.97
C GLU A 33 -5.05 2.82 -9.80
N VAL A 34 -4.54 2.98 -8.57
CA VAL A 34 -5.21 2.54 -7.34
C VAL A 34 -5.82 3.74 -6.65
N HIS A 35 -6.99 3.59 -6.04
CA HIS A 35 -7.55 4.68 -5.23
C HIS A 35 -6.74 4.88 -3.94
N VAL A 36 -6.42 6.13 -3.56
CA VAL A 36 -5.68 6.47 -2.32
C VAL A 36 -6.28 5.80 -1.07
N SER A 37 -7.61 5.65 -1.04
CA SER A 37 -8.31 4.93 0.03
C SER A 37 -7.92 3.44 0.11
N GLN A 38 -7.74 2.75 -1.01
CA GLN A 38 -7.26 1.37 -1.03
C GLN A 38 -5.82 1.25 -0.52
N ILE A 39 -4.98 2.22 -0.86
CA ILE A 39 -3.59 2.29 -0.41
C ILE A 39 -3.54 2.43 1.10
N ASN A 40 -4.33 3.34 1.68
CA ASN A 40 -4.46 3.49 3.13
C ASN A 40 -4.93 2.20 3.83
N ILE A 41 -5.85 1.45 3.22
CA ILE A 41 -6.30 0.16 3.74
C ILE A 41 -5.14 -0.86 3.72
N TRP A 42 -4.35 -0.89 2.65
CA TRP A 42 -3.19 -1.79 2.56
C TRP A 42 -2.07 -1.39 3.50
N LYS A 43 -1.81 -0.09 3.69
CA LYS A 43 -0.90 0.44 4.70
C LYS A 43 -1.33 0.00 6.08
N LYS A 44 -2.60 0.21 6.47
CA LYS A 44 -3.11 -0.23 7.77
C LYS A 44 -2.91 -1.72 7.99
N ARG A 45 -3.29 -2.55 7.01
CA ARG A 45 -3.07 -4.00 7.08
C ARG A 45 -1.60 -4.39 7.16
N ALA A 46 -0.73 -3.69 6.45
CA ALA A 46 0.71 -3.93 6.50
C ALA A 46 1.28 -3.50 7.86
N LEU A 47 0.84 -2.38 8.43
CA LEU A 47 1.21 -1.93 9.77
C LEU A 47 0.69 -2.85 10.88
N GLU A 48 -0.51 -3.42 10.72
CA GLU A 48 -1.06 -4.43 11.63
C GLU A 48 -0.28 -5.76 11.55
N ALA A 49 0.24 -6.10 10.36
CA ALA A 49 1.08 -7.27 10.15
C ALA A 49 2.55 -7.04 10.53
N LEU A 50 3.01 -5.78 10.56
CA LEU A 50 4.36 -5.43 10.97
C LEU A 50 4.50 -5.63 12.49
N PRO A 51 5.61 -6.21 12.95
CA PRO A 51 5.85 -6.39 14.37
C PRO A 51 5.89 -5.03 15.07
N LYS A 52 5.37 -4.98 16.29
CA LYS A 52 5.27 -3.79 17.15
C LYS A 52 6.60 -3.03 17.35
N ASP A 53 7.72 -3.71 17.11
CA ASP A 53 9.09 -3.20 17.17
C ASP A 53 9.60 -2.53 15.89
N TRP A 54 8.74 -2.33 14.87
CA TRP A 54 9.12 -1.53 13.71
C TRP A 54 9.40 -0.08 14.15
N PRO A 55 10.55 0.51 13.75
CA PRO A 55 10.90 1.89 14.13
C PRO A 55 9.83 2.85 13.58
N ARG A 56 9.18 3.58 14.49
CA ARG A 56 8.17 4.59 14.16
C ARG A 56 8.78 5.86 13.58
#